data_AF-A0A9P7V8M3-F1
#
_entry.id   AF-A0A9P7V8M3-F1
#
_cell.length_a   1.000
_cell.length_b   1.000
_cell.length_c   1.000
_cell.angle_alpha   90.00
_cell.angle_beta   90.00
_cell.angle_gamma   90.00
#
_symmetry.space_group_name_H-M   'P 1'
#
loop_
_entity.id
_entity.type
_entity.pdbx_description
1 polymer ?
#
loop_
_entity_poly.entity_id
_entity_poly.type
_entity_poly.pdbx_seq_one_letter_code
_entity_poly.pdbx_strand_id
1 'polypeptide(L)'
;MRALEDDLEDRLLKLQDSKDDKNKTPLEKALEKLLNDKQELMLEQNRRYLTALFEDQLLAPIKIRNAQVTNSQSFRSSFIRAQLQPLLKSNINTLSNFFEAIDESTRNLLKSRLVDNVVISIQTLPRNYYNRHKPSIEVVPIFQVIPVKRFFAKSGTNIGNGEGDTYIQFQFKNLWGGAENISFDATTGTKTSLSYLVNYTQPLFNNVAYLMENLWYRNTRLLEWIQSEVQTTGTTLRCSTQYDGPWNHDLLMEASWRVLNNLNSKADDVLLGAGSDFKKSINYTGVHDTRDAKILPTSGKLLKWSFELNPWSYFKLAFEAQFAHKLNANHSILFKTKSGALYPFTDVSNILDRFNIGGPNDVRSFMMNGLGPKQFASSVGGDIFINGGISMISKLPGVPVDSGFKLHTFINGGRLIACDKSKGVYGNVRELLDGGSLSTGLGILYNHPAARFELNLVFPLVAHKRDSLRKGVEAGIGISFL
;
A
#
# COMPACT_ATOMS: atom_id res chain seq x y z
N MET A 1 4.21 9.15 -27.37
CA MET A 1 4.14 10.34 -28.23
C MET A 1 4.43 11.57 -27.37
N ARG A 2 3.49 12.15 -26.61
CA ARG A 2 3.80 13.31 -25.72
C ARG A 2 4.94 13.12 -24.71
N ALA A 3 4.97 12.04 -23.94
CA ALA A 3 6.08 11.80 -23.00
C ALA A 3 7.44 11.50 -23.69
N LEU A 4 7.40 11.21 -24.99
CA LEU A 4 8.58 10.95 -25.81
C LEU A 4 9.03 12.26 -26.50
N GLU A 5 8.10 13.16 -26.78
CA GLU A 5 8.34 14.54 -27.21
C GLU A 5 8.91 15.38 -26.07
N ASP A 6 8.35 15.30 -24.85
CA ASP A 6 8.86 16.01 -23.68
C ASP A 6 10.29 15.57 -23.30
N ASP A 7 10.60 14.26 -23.38
CA ASP A 7 11.95 13.72 -23.13
C ASP A 7 12.94 14.05 -24.28
N LEU A 8 12.44 14.23 -25.50
CA LEU A 8 13.22 14.72 -26.63
C LEU A 8 13.51 16.22 -26.51
N GLU A 9 12.55 17.03 -26.10
CA GLU A 9 12.71 18.45 -25.83
C GLU A 9 13.68 18.68 -24.66
N ASP A 10 13.54 17.94 -23.56
CA ASP A 10 14.48 18.01 -22.42
C ASP A 10 15.90 17.56 -22.79
N ARG A 11 16.02 16.55 -23.67
CA ARG A 11 17.33 16.13 -24.20
C ARG A 11 17.91 17.14 -25.17
N LEU A 12 17.09 17.81 -25.99
CA LEU A 12 17.52 18.87 -26.89
C LEU A 12 17.95 20.12 -26.12
N LEU A 13 17.24 20.49 -25.05
CA LEU A 13 17.59 21.56 -24.12
C LEU A 13 18.90 21.23 -23.39
N LYS A 14 19.06 20.01 -22.85
CA LYS A 14 20.33 19.57 -22.23
C LYS A 14 21.49 19.48 -23.24
N LEU A 15 21.21 19.15 -24.50
CA LEU A 15 22.21 19.14 -25.58
C LEU A 15 22.59 20.57 -26.00
N GLN A 16 21.66 21.52 -26.00
CA GLN A 16 21.92 22.96 -26.20
C GLN A 16 22.73 23.55 -25.04
N ASP A 17 22.31 23.32 -23.79
CA ASP A 17 23.05 23.71 -22.60
C ASP A 17 24.47 23.11 -22.60
N SER A 18 24.63 21.84 -22.99
CA SER A 18 25.96 21.19 -23.05
C SER A 18 26.88 21.71 -24.17
N LYS A 19 26.30 22.28 -25.24
CA LYS A 19 27.07 22.89 -26.34
C LYS A 19 27.46 24.33 -26.02
N ASP A 20 26.57 25.09 -25.39
CA ASP A 20 26.86 26.45 -24.92
C ASP A 20 27.84 26.43 -23.73
N ASP A 21 27.74 25.44 -22.85
CA ASP A 21 28.58 25.33 -21.66
C ASP A 21 30.02 24.86 -21.97
N LYS A 22 30.32 24.37 -23.18
CA LYS A 22 31.69 24.06 -23.63
C LYS A 22 32.45 25.27 -24.20
N ASN A 23 31.76 26.33 -24.60
CA ASN A 23 32.36 27.54 -25.19
C ASN A 23 32.40 28.73 -24.23
N LYS A 24 31.80 28.63 -23.04
CA LYS A 24 31.82 29.67 -22.01
C LYS A 24 33.18 29.73 -21.31
N THR A 25 33.74 30.93 -21.21
CA THR A 25 34.95 31.19 -20.44
C THR A 25 34.71 30.88 -18.95
N PRO A 26 35.75 30.54 -18.16
CA PRO A 26 35.62 30.29 -16.72
C PRO A 26 34.93 31.43 -15.96
N LEU A 27 35.07 32.65 -16.47
CA LEU A 27 34.52 33.88 -15.91
C LEU A 27 33.00 33.99 -16.17
N GLU A 28 32.52 33.57 -17.34
CA GLU A 28 31.09 33.52 -17.66
C GLU A 28 30.35 32.47 -16.85
N LYS A 29 30.94 31.28 -16.64
CA LYS A 29 30.38 30.25 -15.75
C LYS A 29 30.30 30.73 -14.31
N ALA A 30 31.32 31.47 -13.85
CA ALA A 30 31.32 32.06 -12.51
C ALA A 30 30.23 33.14 -12.38
N LEU A 31 30.05 33.98 -13.41
CA LEU A 31 29.00 35.01 -13.43
C LEU A 31 27.59 34.42 -13.42
N GLU A 32 27.35 33.40 -14.24
CA GLU A 32 26.05 32.70 -14.32
C GLU A 32 25.71 32.01 -13.00
N LYS A 33 26.70 31.37 -12.36
CA LYS A 33 26.55 30.82 -11.02
C LYS A 33 26.20 31.91 -9.99
N LEU A 34 26.89 33.06 -10.05
CA LEU A 34 26.64 34.18 -9.15
C LEU A 34 25.25 34.80 -9.37
N LEU A 35 24.77 34.86 -10.61
CA LEU A 35 23.43 35.31 -10.95
C LEU A 35 22.35 34.35 -10.42
N ASN A 36 22.55 33.04 -10.56
CA ASN A 36 21.66 32.03 -9.99
C ASN A 36 21.66 32.10 -8.46
N ASP A 37 22.83 32.16 -7.82
CA ASP A 37 22.97 32.32 -6.37
C ASP A 37 22.26 33.59 -5.88
N LYS A 38 22.36 34.71 -6.63
CA LYS A 38 21.65 35.96 -6.33
C LYS A 38 20.14 35.81 -6.47
N GLN A 39 19.66 35.13 -7.52
CA GLN A 39 18.23 34.86 -7.71
C GLN A 39 17.69 33.99 -6.58
N GLU A 40 18.41 32.93 -6.19
CA GLU A 40 18.05 32.06 -5.07
C GLU A 40 18.00 32.83 -3.75
N LEU A 41 19.02 33.65 -3.47
CA LEU A 41 19.04 34.53 -2.29
C LEU A 41 17.86 35.51 -2.27
N MET A 42 17.53 36.10 -3.41
CA MET A 42 16.40 37.04 -3.52
C MET A 42 15.06 36.32 -3.29
N LEU A 43 14.89 35.12 -3.84
CA LEU A 43 13.71 34.28 -3.61
C LEU A 43 13.61 33.86 -2.14
N GLU A 44 14.73 33.51 -1.51
CA GLU A 44 14.78 33.14 -0.10
C GLU A 44 14.44 34.31 0.82
N GLN A 45 14.99 35.50 0.53
CA GLN A 45 14.64 36.74 1.25
C GLN A 45 13.15 37.06 1.13
N ASN A 46 12.60 37.00 -0.10
CA ASN A 46 11.16 37.19 -0.32
C ASN A 46 10.34 36.17 0.46
N ARG A 47 10.75 34.90 0.48
CA ARG A 47 10.05 33.86 1.24
C ARG A 47 10.08 34.14 2.73
N ARG A 48 11.24 34.48 3.30
CA ARG A 48 11.38 34.82 4.72
C ARG A 48 10.54 36.02 5.11
N TYR A 49 10.55 37.08 4.28
CA TYR A 49 9.75 38.26 4.50
C TYR A 49 8.25 37.94 4.51
N LEU A 50 7.79 37.15 3.53
CA LEU A 50 6.40 36.70 3.49
C LEU A 50 6.04 35.87 4.72
N THR A 51 6.89 34.91 5.12
CA THR A 51 6.67 34.09 6.31
C THR A 51 6.56 34.95 7.58
N ALA A 52 7.45 35.92 7.78
CA ALA A 52 7.38 36.83 8.92
C ALA A 52 6.09 37.66 8.92
N LEU A 53 5.69 38.20 7.77
CA LEU A 53 4.44 38.95 7.63
C LEU A 53 3.21 38.07 7.93
N PHE A 54 3.25 36.80 7.53
CA PHE A 54 2.22 35.83 7.86
C PHE A 54 2.14 35.57 9.36
N GLU A 55 3.27 35.33 10.02
CA GLU A 55 3.35 35.12 11.47
C GLU A 55 2.75 36.29 12.25
N ASP A 56 3.05 37.52 11.83
CA ASP A 56 2.51 38.75 12.44
C ASP A 56 1.00 38.91 12.23
N GLN A 57 0.43 38.32 11.18
CA GLN A 57 -0.98 38.49 10.78
C GLN A 57 -1.87 37.26 11.01
N LEU A 58 -1.39 36.21 11.69
CA LEU A 58 -2.16 34.96 11.91
C LEU A 58 -3.53 35.18 12.58
N LEU A 59 -3.62 36.18 13.46
CA LEU A 59 -4.83 36.52 14.21
C LEU A 59 -5.74 37.52 13.50
N ALA A 60 -5.40 37.95 12.29
CA ALA A 60 -6.21 38.90 11.53
C ALA A 60 -7.63 38.34 11.31
N PRO A 61 -8.69 39.11 11.61
CA PRO A 61 -10.04 38.63 11.46
C PRO A 61 -10.39 38.46 9.99
N ILE A 62 -10.89 37.28 9.62
CA ILE A 62 -11.31 36.95 8.25
C ILE A 62 -12.77 36.56 8.21
N LYS A 63 -13.43 36.88 7.10
CA LYS A 63 -14.78 36.41 6.80
C LYS A 63 -14.85 35.86 5.39
N ILE A 64 -15.24 34.60 5.28
CA ILE A 64 -15.48 33.95 3.99
C ILE A 64 -16.86 34.36 3.49
N ARG A 65 -16.95 34.94 2.30
CA ARG A 65 -18.24 35.31 1.68
C ARG A 65 -18.85 34.18 0.87
N ASN A 66 -18.02 33.52 0.07
CA ASN A 66 -18.39 32.41 -0.78
C ASN A 66 -17.12 31.60 -1.10
N ALA A 67 -17.28 30.33 -1.46
CA ALA A 67 -16.22 29.50 -2.01
C ALA A 67 -16.61 29.07 -3.43
N GLN A 68 -15.75 29.30 -4.41
CA GLN A 68 -16.01 28.97 -5.81
C GLN A 68 -15.14 27.79 -6.23
N VAL A 69 -15.68 26.89 -7.05
CA VAL A 69 -14.94 25.77 -7.63
C VAL A 69 -15.09 25.79 -9.14
N THR A 70 -14.00 26.07 -9.84
CA THR A 70 -13.95 26.05 -11.31
C THR A 70 -13.53 24.68 -11.81
N ASN A 71 -13.92 24.35 -13.06
CA ASN A 71 -13.68 23.03 -13.70
C ASN A 71 -14.28 21.83 -12.93
N SER A 72 -15.41 22.05 -12.26
CA SER A 72 -16.11 21.05 -11.46
C SER A 72 -17.29 20.37 -12.18
N GLN A 73 -17.44 20.54 -13.50
CA GLN A 73 -18.64 20.08 -14.24
C GLN A 73 -18.84 18.56 -14.18
N SER A 74 -17.78 17.78 -13.97
CA SER A 74 -17.86 16.34 -13.82
C SER A 74 -18.33 15.88 -12.45
N PHE A 75 -18.41 16.76 -11.46
CA PHE A 75 -18.72 16.40 -10.07
C PHE A 75 -20.12 16.86 -9.67
N ARG A 76 -20.77 16.11 -8.78
CA ARG A 76 -22.04 16.53 -8.17
C ARG A 76 -21.78 17.68 -7.21
N SER A 77 -22.69 18.64 -7.16
CA SER A 77 -22.62 19.77 -6.22
C SER A 77 -22.62 19.30 -4.75
N SER A 78 -23.33 18.21 -4.44
CA SER A 78 -23.34 17.62 -3.09
C SER A 78 -21.96 17.08 -2.68
N PHE A 79 -21.24 16.46 -3.62
CA PHE A 79 -19.91 15.90 -3.37
C PHE A 79 -18.89 17.01 -3.13
N ILE A 80 -18.87 18.05 -3.99
CA ILE A 80 -17.99 19.20 -3.83
C ILE A 80 -18.29 19.93 -2.51
N ARG A 81 -19.57 20.13 -2.18
CA ARG A 81 -19.98 20.74 -0.92
C ARG A 81 -19.48 19.97 0.30
N ALA A 82 -19.48 18.63 0.24
CA ALA A 82 -18.95 17.81 1.33
C ALA A 82 -17.43 18.01 1.51
N GLN A 83 -16.66 18.11 0.41
CA GLN A 83 -15.21 18.35 0.53
C GLN A 83 -14.86 19.75 1.03
N LEU A 84 -15.68 20.75 0.68
CA LEU A 84 -15.54 22.13 1.16
C LEU A 84 -16.20 22.38 2.52
N GLN A 85 -16.72 21.34 3.19
CA GLN A 85 -17.35 21.49 4.49
C GLN A 85 -16.47 22.18 5.54
N PRO A 86 -15.13 21.98 5.60
CA PRO A 86 -14.26 22.72 6.51
C PRO A 86 -14.41 24.25 6.37
N LEU A 87 -14.51 24.76 5.13
CA LEU A 87 -14.67 26.19 4.84
C LEU A 87 -16.08 26.72 5.08
N LEU A 88 -17.08 25.84 5.06
CA LEU A 88 -18.49 26.21 5.26
C LEU A 88 -18.89 26.23 6.74
N LYS A 89 -18.04 25.73 7.66
CA LYS A 89 -18.30 25.80 9.11
C LYS A 89 -18.15 27.24 9.60
N SER A 90 -19.09 27.68 10.44
CA SER A 90 -19.24 29.07 10.91
C SER A 90 -18.13 29.62 11.81
N ASN A 91 -17.11 28.83 12.13
CA ASN A 91 -16.14 29.14 13.19
C ASN A 91 -14.78 29.62 12.65
N ILE A 92 -14.69 29.97 11.37
CA ILE A 92 -13.46 30.50 10.78
C ILE A 92 -13.44 32.01 10.98
N ASN A 93 -12.76 32.44 12.04
CA ASN A 93 -12.63 33.85 12.40
C ASN A 93 -11.21 34.40 12.20
N THR A 94 -10.19 33.54 12.16
CA THR A 94 -8.76 33.93 12.05
C THR A 94 -8.17 33.50 10.70
N LEU A 95 -7.10 34.18 10.30
CA LEU A 95 -6.33 33.84 9.09
C LEU A 95 -5.72 32.43 9.18
N SER A 96 -5.21 32.02 10.34
CA SER A 96 -4.68 30.66 10.55
C SER A 96 -5.75 29.59 10.27
N ASN A 97 -6.92 29.70 10.90
CA ASN A 97 -8.00 28.72 10.74
C ASN A 97 -8.52 28.68 9.29
N PHE A 98 -8.44 29.81 8.58
CA PHE A 98 -8.81 29.87 7.16
C PHE A 98 -7.86 29.06 6.29
N PHE A 99 -6.55 29.21 6.47
CA PHE A 99 -5.57 28.43 5.71
C PHE A 99 -5.62 26.94 6.08
N GLU A 100 -5.77 26.62 7.36
CA GLU A 100 -5.98 25.22 7.79
C GLU A 100 -7.19 24.58 7.12
N ALA A 101 -8.31 25.32 7.01
CA ALA A 101 -9.52 24.85 6.33
C ALA A 101 -9.34 24.74 4.81
N ILE A 102 -8.56 25.62 4.18
CA ILE A 102 -8.17 25.50 2.77
C ILE A 102 -7.34 24.23 2.56
N ASP A 103 -6.34 24.00 3.40
CA ASP A 103 -5.45 22.84 3.31
C ASP A 103 -6.20 21.54 3.55
N GLU A 104 -7.13 21.50 4.51
CA GLU A 104 -8.03 20.36 4.73
C GLU A 104 -8.92 20.10 3.50
N SER A 105 -9.55 21.15 2.96
CA SER A 105 -10.41 21.03 1.76
C SER A 105 -9.64 20.55 0.54
N THR A 106 -8.40 21.04 0.36
CA THR A 106 -7.51 20.65 -0.74
C THR A 106 -7.07 19.20 -0.59
N ARG A 107 -6.67 18.79 0.62
CA ARG A 107 -6.36 17.38 0.92
C ARG A 107 -7.55 16.48 0.64
N ASN A 108 -8.76 16.86 1.04
CA ASN A 108 -9.97 16.08 0.78
C ASN A 108 -10.24 15.90 -0.73
N LEU A 109 -10.07 16.96 -1.53
CA LEU A 109 -10.18 16.89 -2.99
C LEU A 109 -9.12 15.98 -3.62
N LEU A 110 -7.85 16.09 -3.21
CA LEU A 110 -6.77 15.24 -3.73
C LEU A 110 -6.94 13.77 -3.30
N LYS A 111 -7.37 13.51 -2.07
CA LYS A 111 -7.65 12.15 -1.57
C LYS A 111 -8.73 11.43 -2.37
N SER A 112 -9.63 12.15 -3.01
CA SER A 112 -10.66 11.53 -3.87
C SER A 112 -10.07 10.76 -5.06
N ARG A 113 -8.79 10.99 -5.41
CA ARG A 113 -8.07 10.42 -6.57
C ARG A 113 -8.73 10.72 -7.92
N LEU A 114 -9.66 11.68 -7.93
CA LEU A 114 -10.31 12.21 -9.12
C LEU A 114 -9.75 13.57 -9.55
N VAL A 115 -9.01 14.21 -8.66
CA VAL A 115 -8.37 15.49 -8.89
C VAL A 115 -6.87 15.26 -8.90
N ASP A 116 -6.22 15.58 -10.00
CA ASP A 116 -4.77 15.44 -10.14
C ASP A 116 -4.07 16.57 -9.40
N ASN A 117 -4.58 17.79 -9.58
CA ASN A 117 -4.05 18.99 -8.93
C ASN A 117 -5.17 20.02 -8.67
N VAL A 118 -4.95 20.87 -7.67
CA VAL A 118 -5.84 21.97 -7.28
C VAL A 118 -5.02 23.25 -7.21
N VAL A 119 -5.38 24.24 -8.02
CA VAL A 119 -4.81 25.58 -7.94
C VAL A 119 -5.77 26.47 -7.16
N ILE A 120 -5.27 27.17 -6.15
CA ILE A 120 -6.07 27.97 -5.24
C ILE A 120 -5.73 29.44 -5.48
N SER A 121 -6.76 30.24 -5.75
CA SER A 121 -6.61 31.70 -5.81
C SER A 121 -7.55 32.34 -4.80
N ILE A 122 -7.04 33.31 -4.04
CA ILE A 122 -7.81 34.01 -3.01
C ILE A 122 -8.08 35.41 -3.51
N GLN A 123 -9.36 35.75 -3.70
CA GLN A 123 -9.78 37.09 -4.06
C GLN A 123 -10.26 37.84 -2.82
N THR A 124 -9.71 39.03 -2.59
CA THR A 124 -10.21 39.95 -1.57
C THR A 124 -11.28 40.84 -2.19
N LEU A 125 -12.38 41.04 -1.47
CA LEU A 125 -13.43 41.94 -1.94
C LEU A 125 -13.03 43.39 -1.62
N PRO A 126 -13.23 44.34 -2.56
CA PRO A 126 -12.94 45.74 -2.30
C PRO A 126 -13.78 46.25 -1.12
N ARG A 127 -13.15 46.98 -0.20
CA ARG A 127 -13.84 47.57 0.94
C ARG A 127 -14.75 48.71 0.44
N ASN A 128 -16.07 48.50 0.50
CA ASN A 128 -17.03 49.58 0.22
C ASN A 128 -16.83 50.75 1.19
N TYR A 129 -16.99 51.98 0.68
CA TYR A 129 -16.79 53.23 1.44
C TYR A 129 -17.62 53.27 2.75
N TYR A 130 -18.80 52.64 2.76
CA TYR A 130 -19.69 52.53 3.92
C TYR A 130 -19.30 51.46 4.96
N ASN A 131 -18.39 50.54 4.64
CA ASN A 131 -18.01 49.40 5.50
C ASN A 131 -16.59 49.53 6.06
N ARG A 132 -15.96 50.73 6.02
CA ARG A 132 -14.59 50.97 6.52
C ARG A 132 -14.38 50.58 7.98
N HIS A 133 -15.45 50.54 8.79
CA HIS A 133 -15.38 50.21 10.21
C HIS A 133 -15.42 48.71 10.53
N LYS A 134 -15.56 47.82 9.53
CA LYS A 134 -15.44 46.38 9.78
C LYS A 134 -13.98 45.96 9.75
N PRO A 135 -13.43 45.42 10.84
CA PRO A 135 -12.02 45.02 10.90
C PRO A 135 -11.72 43.76 10.09
N SER A 136 -12.74 42.98 9.70
CA SER A 136 -12.56 41.70 9.03
C SER A 136 -12.27 41.83 7.53
N ILE A 137 -11.33 41.02 7.04
CA ILE A 137 -11.01 40.88 5.62
C ILE A 137 -12.03 39.93 5.00
N GLU A 138 -12.76 40.39 3.98
CA GLU A 138 -13.71 39.54 3.26
C GLU A 138 -13.01 38.87 2.07
N VAL A 139 -13.01 37.54 2.07
CA VAL A 139 -12.29 36.72 1.08
C VAL A 139 -13.22 35.73 0.38
N VAL A 140 -12.87 35.43 -0.87
CA VAL A 140 -13.49 34.41 -1.71
C VAL A 140 -12.39 33.49 -2.23
N PRO A 141 -12.21 32.28 -1.66
CA PRO A 141 -11.32 31.28 -2.24
C PRO A 141 -11.94 30.67 -3.50
N ILE A 142 -11.14 30.60 -4.56
CA ILE A 142 -11.47 29.98 -5.84
C ILE A 142 -10.56 28.77 -6.03
N PHE A 143 -11.17 27.59 -6.02
CA PHE A 143 -10.53 26.30 -6.25
C PHE A 143 -10.63 25.94 -7.73
N GLN A 144 -9.51 25.93 -8.43
CA GLN A 144 -9.41 25.46 -9.80
C GLN A 144 -8.97 24.01 -9.81
N VAL A 145 -9.94 23.13 -10.07
CA VAL A 145 -9.75 21.67 -10.04
C VAL A 145 -9.26 21.19 -11.40
N ILE A 146 -8.25 20.33 -11.42
CA ILE A 146 -7.81 19.62 -12.63
C ILE A 146 -8.27 18.17 -12.53
N PRO A 147 -9.40 17.80 -13.17
CA PRO A 147 -9.94 16.45 -13.08
C PRO A 147 -9.08 15.44 -13.85
N VAL A 148 -8.98 14.23 -13.31
CA VAL A 148 -8.35 13.10 -14.00
C VAL A 148 -9.22 12.59 -15.16
N LYS A 149 -8.60 11.91 -16.11
CA LYS A 149 -9.33 11.23 -17.19
C LYS A 149 -10.32 10.20 -16.61
N ARG A 150 -11.56 10.22 -17.13
CA ARG A 150 -12.65 9.34 -16.66
C ARG A 150 -12.45 7.88 -17.05
N PHE A 151 -12.02 7.62 -18.28
CA PHE A 151 -11.73 6.26 -18.73
C PHE A 151 -10.23 6.02 -18.77
N PHE A 152 -9.85 4.85 -18.29
CA PHE A 152 -8.47 4.45 -18.21
C PHE A 152 -8.37 2.95 -18.51
N ALA A 153 -7.49 2.57 -19.44
CA ALA A 153 -7.24 1.17 -19.80
C ALA A 153 -5.75 0.88 -19.65
N LYS A 154 -5.43 -0.24 -19.01
CA LYS A 154 -4.08 -0.79 -18.86
C LYS A 154 -4.07 -2.22 -19.33
N SER A 155 -3.06 -2.58 -20.09
CA SER A 155 -2.67 -3.97 -20.31
C SER A 155 -1.22 -4.11 -19.90
N GLY A 156 -0.88 -5.19 -19.23
CA GLY A 156 0.50 -5.44 -18.83
C GLY A 156 0.73 -6.88 -18.47
N THR A 157 2.00 -7.22 -18.27
CA THR A 157 2.43 -8.52 -17.78
C THR A 157 3.23 -8.32 -16.50
N ASN A 158 2.83 -9.00 -15.44
CA ASN A 158 3.56 -9.09 -14.19
C ASN A 158 4.39 -10.37 -14.23
N ILE A 159 5.67 -10.26 -13.87
CA ILE A 159 6.56 -11.41 -13.73
C ILE A 159 7.16 -11.35 -12.33
N GLY A 160 6.96 -12.38 -11.51
CA GLY A 160 7.39 -12.39 -10.12
C GLY A 160 7.30 -13.76 -9.46
N ASN A 161 8.30 -14.13 -8.65
CA ASN A 161 8.31 -15.37 -7.85
C ASN A 161 8.01 -16.67 -8.64
N GLY A 162 8.45 -16.74 -9.90
CA GLY A 162 8.18 -17.86 -10.80
C GLY A 162 6.75 -17.87 -11.39
N GLU A 163 6.02 -16.78 -11.22
CA GLU A 163 4.69 -16.55 -11.81
C GLU A 163 4.82 -15.50 -12.92
N GLY A 164 4.09 -15.72 -14.00
CA GLY A 164 3.97 -14.81 -15.13
C GLY A 164 2.50 -14.63 -15.44
N ASP A 165 1.96 -13.45 -15.12
CA ASP A 165 0.54 -13.14 -15.23
C ASP A 165 0.36 -11.96 -16.20
N THR A 166 -0.49 -12.12 -17.19
CA THR A 166 -0.97 -11.05 -18.06
C THR A 166 -2.28 -10.52 -17.53
N TYR A 167 -2.42 -9.20 -17.44
CA TYR A 167 -3.63 -8.56 -16.98
C TYR A 167 -4.12 -7.47 -17.94
N ILE A 168 -5.43 -7.34 -18.00
CA ILE A 168 -6.14 -6.26 -18.68
C ILE A 168 -7.04 -5.61 -17.64
N GLN A 169 -6.91 -4.30 -17.49
CA GLN A 169 -7.65 -3.49 -16.54
C GLN A 169 -8.37 -2.37 -17.28
N PHE A 170 -9.68 -2.29 -17.09
CA PHE A 170 -10.50 -1.16 -17.49
C PHE A 170 -10.98 -0.45 -16.24
N GLN A 171 -10.82 0.87 -16.18
CA GLN A 171 -11.24 1.68 -15.05
C GLN A 171 -12.07 2.85 -15.55
N PHE A 172 -13.28 2.96 -15.00
CA PHE A 172 -14.19 4.08 -15.18
C PHE A 172 -14.26 4.85 -13.88
N LYS A 173 -13.65 6.02 -13.87
CA LYS A 173 -13.63 6.95 -12.76
C LYS A 173 -14.77 7.95 -12.85
N ASN A 174 -15.32 8.29 -11.69
CA ASN A 174 -16.35 9.30 -11.54
C ASN A 174 -17.59 9.04 -12.42
N LEU A 175 -18.25 7.91 -12.22
CA LEU A 175 -19.40 7.50 -13.05
C LEU A 175 -20.56 8.48 -12.94
N TRP A 176 -20.93 8.84 -11.70
CA TRP A 176 -22.08 9.68 -11.42
C TRP A 176 -21.72 11.02 -10.79
N GLY A 177 -20.43 11.34 -10.64
CA GLY A 177 -19.99 12.64 -10.11
C GLY A 177 -19.72 12.67 -8.60
N GLY A 178 -19.86 11.55 -7.89
CA GLY A 178 -19.67 11.43 -6.44
C GLY A 178 -18.39 10.70 -6.04
N ALA A 179 -17.39 10.66 -6.92
CA ALA A 179 -16.18 9.88 -6.75
C ALA A 179 -16.35 8.36 -6.76
N GLU A 180 -17.35 7.89 -7.51
CA GLU A 180 -17.57 6.47 -7.72
C GLU A 180 -16.69 5.95 -8.86
N ASN A 181 -15.97 4.85 -8.60
CA ASN A 181 -15.10 4.22 -9.60
C ASN A 181 -15.49 2.75 -9.77
N ILE A 182 -15.62 2.32 -11.02
CA ILE A 182 -15.71 0.90 -11.38
C ILE A 182 -14.42 0.49 -12.05
N SER A 183 -13.83 -0.62 -11.62
CA SER A 183 -12.77 -1.30 -12.37
C SER A 183 -13.17 -2.72 -12.74
N PHE A 184 -12.78 -3.13 -13.94
CA PHE A 184 -12.84 -4.50 -14.41
C PHE A 184 -11.42 -4.96 -14.67
N ASP A 185 -11.02 -6.04 -13.99
CA ASP A 185 -9.70 -6.63 -14.09
C ASP A 185 -9.85 -8.09 -14.56
N ALA A 186 -9.16 -8.43 -15.65
CA ALA A 186 -9.04 -9.78 -16.15
C ALA A 186 -7.57 -10.18 -16.15
N THR A 187 -7.22 -11.22 -15.39
CA THR A 187 -5.85 -11.72 -15.25
C THR A 187 -5.79 -13.19 -15.62
N THR A 188 -4.76 -13.56 -16.37
CA THR A 188 -4.43 -14.94 -16.74
C THR A 188 -2.94 -15.16 -16.61
N GLY A 189 -2.53 -16.29 -16.07
CA GLY A 189 -1.12 -16.60 -15.88
C GLY A 189 -0.87 -18.06 -15.59
N THR A 190 0.37 -18.36 -15.19
CA THR A 190 0.82 -19.74 -14.99
C THR A 190 0.17 -20.41 -13.78
N LYS A 191 0.06 -19.69 -12.65
CA LYS A 191 -0.61 -20.20 -11.44
C LYS A 191 -2.03 -19.69 -11.28
N THR A 192 -2.34 -18.51 -11.81
CA THR A 192 -3.69 -17.97 -11.87
C THR A 192 -4.27 -18.26 -13.24
N SER A 193 -4.84 -19.46 -13.42
CA SER A 193 -5.39 -19.89 -14.72
C SER A 193 -6.39 -18.85 -15.25
N LEU A 194 -7.26 -18.35 -14.37
CA LEU A 194 -8.27 -17.37 -14.72
C LEU A 194 -8.71 -16.54 -13.52
N SER A 195 -8.66 -15.21 -13.63
CA SER A 195 -9.20 -14.31 -12.60
C SER A 195 -9.96 -13.15 -13.24
N TYR A 196 -11.26 -13.08 -12.97
CA TYR A 196 -12.11 -11.95 -13.32
C TYR A 196 -12.55 -11.23 -12.06
N LEU A 197 -12.42 -9.91 -12.05
CA LEU A 197 -12.71 -9.09 -10.89
C LEU A 197 -13.39 -7.81 -11.33
N VAL A 198 -14.56 -7.55 -10.74
CA VAL A 198 -15.30 -6.30 -10.89
C VAL A 198 -15.29 -5.62 -9.55
N ASN A 199 -14.74 -4.43 -9.49
CA ASN A 199 -14.66 -3.64 -8.27
C ASN A 199 -15.45 -2.35 -8.42
N TYR A 200 -16.38 -2.11 -7.51
CA TYR A 200 -17.10 -0.86 -7.38
C TYR A 200 -16.74 -0.16 -6.07
N THR A 201 -16.18 1.05 -6.18
CA THR A 201 -15.75 1.85 -5.04
C THR A 201 -16.49 3.18 -5.01
N GLN A 202 -16.91 3.61 -3.82
CA GLN A 202 -17.53 4.91 -3.60
C GLN A 202 -17.26 5.44 -2.18
N PRO A 203 -17.14 6.76 -1.99
CA PRO A 203 -17.07 7.35 -0.66
C PRO A 203 -18.43 7.27 0.06
N LEU A 204 -18.45 6.82 1.30
CA LEU A 204 -19.66 6.78 2.12
C LEU A 204 -20.05 8.19 2.53
N PHE A 205 -21.33 8.53 2.36
CA PHE A 205 -21.89 9.85 2.72
C PHE A 205 -21.17 11.04 2.07
N ASN A 206 -20.56 10.86 0.88
CA ASN A 206 -19.68 11.82 0.21
C ASN A 206 -18.43 12.23 1.02
N ASN A 207 -18.06 11.48 2.05
CA ASN A 207 -16.84 11.72 2.81
C ASN A 207 -15.73 10.79 2.33
N VAL A 208 -14.62 11.38 1.85
CA VAL A 208 -13.48 10.63 1.30
C VAL A 208 -12.73 9.84 2.39
N ALA A 209 -12.90 10.21 3.66
CA ALA A 209 -12.33 9.46 4.78
C ALA A 209 -12.95 8.06 4.95
N TYR A 210 -14.14 7.80 4.41
CA TYR A 210 -14.80 6.50 4.48
C TYR A 210 -15.02 5.97 3.06
N LEU A 211 -14.36 4.87 2.72
CA LEU A 211 -14.50 4.24 1.40
C LEU A 211 -15.29 2.95 1.54
N MET A 212 -16.29 2.77 0.70
CA MET A 212 -16.95 1.48 0.50
C MET A 212 -16.49 0.86 -0.82
N GLU A 213 -16.19 -0.42 -0.77
CA GLU A 213 -15.71 -1.24 -1.87
C GLU A 213 -16.57 -2.49 -1.98
N ASN A 214 -17.10 -2.75 -3.17
CA ASN A 214 -17.91 -3.91 -3.50
C ASN A 214 -17.19 -4.68 -4.60
N LEU A 215 -16.75 -5.89 -4.29
CA LEU A 215 -15.95 -6.71 -5.16
C LEU A 215 -16.75 -7.94 -5.56
N TRP A 216 -16.87 -8.20 -6.85
CA TRP A 216 -17.37 -9.46 -7.40
C TRP A 216 -16.25 -10.12 -8.17
N TYR A 217 -16.03 -11.41 -7.91
CA TYR A 217 -14.88 -12.07 -8.50
C TYR A 217 -15.16 -13.55 -8.77
N ARG A 218 -14.48 -14.03 -9.80
CA ARG A 218 -14.32 -15.45 -10.11
C ARG A 218 -12.85 -15.70 -10.40
N ASN A 219 -12.22 -16.52 -9.58
CA ASN A 219 -10.80 -16.81 -9.64
C ASN A 219 -10.57 -18.32 -9.62
N THR A 220 -9.69 -18.80 -10.48
CA THR A 220 -9.22 -20.19 -10.55
C THR A 220 -7.71 -20.19 -10.40
N ARG A 221 -7.23 -20.85 -9.33
CA ARG A 221 -5.82 -20.86 -8.98
C ARG A 221 -5.32 -22.28 -8.74
N LEU A 222 -4.14 -22.59 -9.29
CA LEU A 222 -3.41 -23.80 -8.99
C LEU A 222 -2.61 -23.63 -7.69
N LEU A 223 -2.86 -24.49 -6.71
CA LEU A 223 -2.13 -24.57 -5.45
C LEU A 223 -1.12 -25.72 -5.52
N GLU A 224 0.08 -25.44 -6.04
CA GLU A 224 1.12 -26.43 -6.30
C GLU A 224 1.53 -27.25 -5.06
N TRP A 225 1.58 -26.60 -3.89
CA TRP A 225 1.99 -27.24 -2.63
C TRP A 225 1.02 -28.31 -2.12
N ILE A 226 -0.25 -28.27 -2.57
CA ILE A 226 -1.25 -29.32 -2.37
C ILE A 226 -1.70 -29.97 -3.68
N GLN A 227 -1.01 -29.73 -4.80
CA GLN A 227 -1.29 -30.33 -6.12
C GLN A 227 -2.78 -30.32 -6.49
N SER A 228 -3.46 -29.20 -6.25
CA SER A 228 -4.91 -29.05 -6.43
C SER A 228 -5.26 -27.71 -7.06
N GLU A 229 -6.39 -27.65 -7.74
CA GLU A 229 -6.95 -26.40 -8.29
C GLU A 229 -8.10 -25.92 -7.39
N VAL A 230 -8.14 -24.63 -7.11
CA VAL A 230 -9.23 -24.00 -6.35
C VAL A 230 -9.93 -22.97 -7.22
N GLN A 231 -11.23 -23.16 -7.39
CA GLN A 231 -12.12 -22.21 -8.03
C GLN A 231 -12.93 -21.48 -6.98
N THR A 232 -12.78 -20.16 -6.91
CA THR A 232 -13.50 -19.30 -5.97
C THR A 232 -14.37 -18.32 -6.75
N THR A 233 -15.67 -18.33 -6.48
CA THR A 233 -16.62 -17.34 -6.99
C THR A 233 -17.29 -16.68 -5.81
N GLY A 234 -17.25 -15.35 -5.71
CA GLY A 234 -17.76 -14.69 -4.52
C GLY A 234 -17.95 -13.20 -4.66
N THR A 235 -18.45 -12.64 -3.57
CA THR A 235 -18.60 -11.21 -3.39
C THR A 235 -17.98 -10.79 -2.06
N THR A 236 -17.43 -9.59 -2.03
CA THR A 236 -16.87 -8.99 -0.83
C THR A 236 -17.35 -7.55 -0.71
N LEU A 237 -17.88 -7.21 0.46
CA LEU A 237 -18.17 -5.84 0.85
C LEU A 237 -17.09 -5.39 1.82
N ARG A 238 -16.43 -4.27 1.55
CA ARG A 238 -15.41 -3.69 2.43
C ARG A 238 -15.74 -2.24 2.72
N CYS A 239 -15.68 -1.87 3.98
CA CYS A 239 -15.73 -0.49 4.45
C CYS A 239 -14.38 -0.16 5.08
N SER A 240 -13.66 0.79 4.51
CA SER A 240 -12.33 1.19 4.96
C SER A 240 -12.29 2.66 5.35
N THR A 241 -11.41 3.00 6.29
CA THR A 241 -11.11 4.38 6.64
C THR A 241 -9.82 4.85 5.98
N GLN A 242 -9.75 6.13 5.61
CA GLN A 242 -8.59 6.79 5.00
C GLN A 242 -8.24 8.06 5.78
N TYR A 243 -7.95 7.90 7.07
CA TYR A 243 -7.51 9.00 7.91
C TYR A 243 -6.06 9.37 7.58
N ASP A 244 -5.71 10.65 7.77
CA ASP A 244 -4.32 11.13 7.64
C ASP A 244 -3.44 10.66 8.81
N GLY A 245 -4.06 10.27 9.91
CA GLY A 245 -3.37 9.71 11.05
C GLY A 245 -2.78 8.32 10.75
N PRO A 246 -1.98 7.80 11.69
CA PRO A 246 -1.36 6.48 11.53
C PRO A 246 -2.39 5.35 11.59
N TRP A 247 -3.56 5.60 12.17
CA TRP A 247 -4.62 4.63 12.40
C TRP A 247 -5.60 4.55 11.23
N ASN A 248 -5.78 3.35 10.69
CA ASN A 248 -6.82 3.03 9.72
C ASN A 248 -7.46 1.67 10.02
N HIS A 249 -8.72 1.54 9.64
CA HIS A 249 -9.56 0.40 9.97
C HIS A 249 -10.27 -0.10 8.71
N ASP A 250 -10.30 -1.41 8.54
CA ASP A 250 -11.00 -2.10 7.46
C ASP A 250 -11.98 -3.11 8.05
N LEU A 251 -13.25 -3.01 7.68
CA LEU A 251 -14.27 -4.02 7.95
C LEU A 251 -14.64 -4.69 6.63
N LEU A 252 -14.51 -6.01 6.56
CA LEU A 252 -14.72 -6.81 5.36
C LEU A 252 -15.75 -7.91 5.64
N MET A 253 -16.74 -8.03 4.78
CA MET A 253 -17.72 -9.11 4.77
C MET A 253 -17.55 -9.89 3.47
N GLU A 254 -17.37 -11.21 3.58
CA GLU A 254 -17.13 -12.10 2.45
C GLU A 254 -18.23 -13.16 2.37
N ALA A 255 -18.72 -13.42 1.16
CA ALA A 255 -19.49 -14.59 0.81
C ALA A 255 -18.89 -15.22 -0.45
N SER A 256 -18.28 -16.39 -0.32
CA SER A 256 -17.56 -17.04 -1.43
C SER A 256 -17.88 -18.53 -1.51
N TRP A 257 -18.14 -18.98 -2.74
CA TRP A 257 -18.27 -20.38 -3.11
C TRP A 257 -16.92 -20.86 -3.63
N ARG A 258 -16.35 -21.85 -2.95
CA ARG A 258 -15.03 -22.43 -3.22
C ARG A 258 -15.21 -23.86 -3.68
N VAL A 259 -14.53 -24.26 -4.74
CA VAL A 259 -14.49 -25.65 -5.20
C VAL A 259 -13.03 -26.08 -5.23
N LEU A 260 -12.68 -27.05 -4.39
CA LEU A 260 -11.36 -27.68 -4.36
C LEU A 260 -11.39 -28.93 -5.25
N ASN A 261 -10.71 -28.83 -6.39
CA ASN A 261 -10.50 -29.93 -7.31
C ASN A 261 -9.12 -30.54 -7.04
N ASN A 262 -9.10 -31.74 -6.45
CA ASN A 262 -7.85 -32.47 -6.27
C ASN A 262 -7.37 -33.01 -7.63
N LEU A 263 -6.12 -32.70 -8.00
CA LEU A 263 -5.53 -33.19 -9.25
C LEU A 263 -4.69 -34.44 -9.02
N ASN A 264 -3.81 -34.42 -8.00
CA ASN A 264 -2.88 -35.53 -7.75
C ASN A 264 -2.46 -35.69 -6.28
N SER A 265 -3.03 -34.92 -5.35
CA SER A 265 -2.68 -35.03 -3.95
C SER A 265 -3.21 -36.34 -3.36
N LYS A 266 -2.36 -36.99 -2.56
CA LYS A 266 -2.70 -38.15 -1.75
C LYS A 266 -2.93 -37.80 -0.28
N ALA A 267 -2.89 -36.51 0.07
CA ALA A 267 -3.12 -36.08 1.45
C ALA A 267 -4.59 -36.26 1.82
N ASP A 268 -4.84 -36.91 2.96
CA ASP A 268 -6.18 -37.18 3.47
C ASP A 268 -6.96 -35.87 3.66
N ASP A 269 -6.30 -34.81 4.15
CA ASP A 269 -6.93 -33.49 4.32
C ASP A 269 -7.41 -32.87 3.00
N VAL A 270 -6.67 -33.11 1.91
CA VAL A 270 -7.05 -32.63 0.56
C VAL A 270 -8.21 -33.45 0.02
N LEU A 271 -8.17 -34.77 0.22
CA LEU A 271 -9.21 -35.68 -0.23
C LEU A 271 -10.53 -35.44 0.51
N LEU A 272 -10.47 -35.20 1.82
CA LEU A 272 -11.63 -34.87 2.66
C LEU A 272 -12.16 -33.45 2.38
N GLY A 273 -11.27 -32.50 2.07
CA GLY A 273 -11.64 -31.13 1.72
C GLY A 273 -12.08 -30.95 0.27
N ALA A 274 -11.95 -31.98 -0.57
CA ALA A 274 -12.30 -31.89 -1.99
C ALA A 274 -13.82 -31.71 -2.17
N GLY A 275 -14.19 -30.89 -3.14
CA GLY A 275 -15.59 -30.55 -3.42
C GLY A 275 -15.92 -29.08 -3.15
N SER A 276 -17.22 -28.80 -3.02
CA SER A 276 -17.74 -27.46 -2.82
C SER A 276 -17.82 -27.08 -1.35
N ASP A 277 -17.32 -25.89 -1.03
CA ASP A 277 -17.38 -25.27 0.28
C ASP A 277 -17.89 -23.83 0.14
N PHE A 278 -18.75 -23.42 1.07
CA PHE A 278 -19.33 -22.08 1.05
C PHE A 278 -18.91 -21.31 2.30
N LYS A 279 -18.08 -20.30 2.07
CA LYS A 279 -17.52 -19.46 3.12
C LYS A 279 -18.31 -18.18 3.29
N LYS A 280 -18.67 -17.90 4.53
CA LYS A 280 -19.22 -16.62 4.98
C LYS A 280 -18.38 -16.14 6.14
N SER A 281 -17.69 -15.02 5.98
CA SER A 281 -16.86 -14.49 7.05
C SER A 281 -16.95 -12.97 7.18
N ILE A 282 -16.72 -12.51 8.40
CA ILE A 282 -16.56 -11.10 8.73
C ILE A 282 -15.14 -10.95 9.24
N ASN A 283 -14.38 -10.04 8.63
CA ASN A 283 -13.01 -9.73 8.99
C ASN A 283 -12.89 -8.26 9.37
N TYR A 284 -12.36 -7.99 10.56
CA TYR A 284 -11.97 -6.64 10.98
C TYR A 284 -10.45 -6.55 11.05
N THR A 285 -9.88 -5.57 10.35
CA THR A 285 -8.45 -5.29 10.34
C THR A 285 -8.17 -3.89 10.84
N GLY A 286 -7.29 -3.76 11.83
CA GLY A 286 -6.73 -2.48 12.27
C GLY A 286 -5.29 -2.34 11.81
N VAL A 287 -4.93 -1.17 11.31
CA VAL A 287 -3.58 -0.83 10.83
C VAL A 287 -3.12 0.43 11.53
N HIS A 288 -1.92 0.37 12.10
CA HIS A 288 -1.18 1.52 12.61
C HIS A 288 0.15 1.62 11.84
N ASP A 289 0.26 2.55 10.90
CA ASP A 289 1.43 2.73 10.04
C ASP A 289 2.08 4.10 10.28
N THR A 290 3.31 4.10 10.80
CA THR A 290 4.16 5.29 11.00
C THR A 290 5.46 5.20 10.19
N ARG A 291 5.54 4.29 9.23
CA ARG A 291 6.73 4.11 8.40
C ARG A 291 6.95 5.29 7.47
N ASP A 292 8.22 5.60 7.23
CA ASP A 292 8.65 6.61 6.25
C ASP A 292 8.35 6.21 4.80
N ALA A 293 8.50 4.91 4.48
CA ALA A 293 8.20 4.35 3.17
C ALA A 293 7.52 2.99 3.28
N LYS A 294 6.55 2.72 2.39
CA LYS A 294 5.75 1.49 2.43
C LYS A 294 6.50 0.23 1.99
N ILE A 295 7.39 0.36 0.99
CA ILE A 295 8.11 -0.75 0.35
C ILE A 295 9.39 -1.10 1.12
N LEU A 296 10.23 -0.09 1.36
CA LEU A 296 11.49 -0.24 2.07
C LEU A 296 11.59 0.81 3.17
N PRO A 297 10.96 0.56 4.33
CA PRO A 297 11.02 1.49 5.44
C PRO A 297 12.43 1.57 6.01
N THR A 298 12.90 2.79 6.30
CA THR A 298 14.16 3.00 7.04
C THR A 298 13.92 3.41 8.48
N SER A 299 12.74 3.99 8.76
CA SER A 299 12.31 4.35 10.11
C SER A 299 10.81 4.19 10.29
N GLY A 300 10.36 4.02 11.53
CA GLY A 300 8.96 3.89 11.88
C GLY A 300 8.49 2.45 12.08
N LYS A 301 7.18 2.28 12.26
CA LYS A 301 6.58 1.02 12.71
C LYS A 301 5.29 0.75 11.94
N LEU A 302 5.02 -0.52 11.65
CA LEU A 302 3.73 -1.00 11.18
C LEU A 302 3.22 -2.03 12.16
N LEU A 303 2.01 -1.84 12.67
CA LEU A 303 1.26 -2.84 13.41
C LEU A 303 -0.03 -3.11 12.67
N LYS A 304 -0.31 -4.37 12.39
CA LYS A 304 -1.54 -4.81 11.74
C LYS A 304 -2.08 -6.01 12.48
N TRP A 305 -3.37 -5.98 12.77
CA TRP A 305 -4.09 -7.13 13.33
C TRP A 305 -5.36 -7.35 12.54
N SER A 306 -5.75 -8.60 12.41
CA SER A 306 -6.95 -9.02 11.73
C SER A 306 -7.68 -10.07 12.57
N PHE A 307 -8.99 -9.87 12.68
CA PHE A 307 -9.94 -10.75 13.37
C PHE A 307 -10.96 -11.22 12.35
N GLU A 308 -10.90 -12.49 11.97
CA GLU A 308 -11.85 -13.09 11.03
C GLU A 308 -12.73 -14.12 11.76
N LEU A 309 -14.04 -13.94 11.65
CA LEU A 309 -15.04 -14.85 12.20
C LEU A 309 -15.84 -15.45 11.04
N ASN A 310 -15.81 -16.78 10.93
CA ASN A 310 -16.79 -17.56 10.21
C ASN A 310 -17.68 -18.26 11.26
N PRO A 311 -18.91 -17.76 11.52
CA PRO A 311 -19.74 -18.22 12.64
C PRO A 311 -19.99 -19.73 12.69
N TRP A 312 -19.92 -20.42 11.55
CA TRP A 312 -20.19 -21.84 11.45
C TRP A 312 -18.95 -22.72 11.43
N SER A 313 -17.75 -22.14 11.31
CA SER A 313 -16.53 -22.92 11.06
C SER A 313 -15.38 -22.57 11.99
N TYR A 314 -14.99 -21.30 12.09
CA TYR A 314 -13.78 -20.92 12.83
C TYR A 314 -13.74 -19.46 13.27
N PHE A 315 -12.84 -19.21 14.21
CA PHE A 315 -12.33 -17.89 14.54
C PHE A 315 -10.84 -17.82 14.23
N LYS A 316 -10.39 -16.76 13.54
CA LYS A 316 -9.02 -16.63 13.04
C LYS A 316 -8.44 -15.27 13.42
N LEU A 317 -7.24 -15.31 13.98
CA LEU A 317 -6.44 -14.17 14.39
C LEU A 317 -5.19 -14.12 13.53
N ALA A 318 -4.84 -12.94 13.05
CA ALA A 318 -3.56 -12.69 12.41
C ALA A 318 -2.96 -11.38 12.91
N PHE A 319 -1.66 -11.37 13.15
CA PHE A 319 -0.90 -10.22 13.60
C PHE A 319 0.36 -10.08 12.74
N GLU A 320 0.66 -8.85 12.33
CA GLU A 320 1.87 -8.48 11.60
C GLU A 320 2.47 -7.24 12.24
N ALA A 321 3.74 -7.31 12.60
CA ALA A 321 4.48 -6.18 13.14
C ALA A 321 5.80 -6.00 12.40
N GLN A 322 6.12 -4.75 12.07
CA GLN A 322 7.34 -4.35 11.40
C GLN A 322 7.93 -3.14 12.10
N PHE A 323 9.22 -3.19 12.39
CA PHE A 323 9.97 -2.12 13.06
C PHE A 323 11.21 -1.81 12.24
N ALA A 324 11.31 -0.58 11.74
CA ALA A 324 12.47 -0.10 11.01
C ALA A 324 13.23 0.91 11.86
N HIS A 325 14.54 0.72 11.97
CA HIS A 325 15.42 1.63 12.69
C HIS A 325 16.67 1.92 11.87
N LYS A 326 16.92 3.21 11.62
CA LYS A 326 18.13 3.68 10.95
C LYS A 326 19.26 3.76 11.96
N LEU A 327 20.30 2.97 11.76
CA LEU A 327 21.50 3.00 12.61
C LEU A 327 22.37 4.21 12.24
N ASN A 328 22.77 4.26 10.97
CA ASN A 328 23.67 5.28 10.42
C ASN A 328 23.15 5.74 9.06
N ALA A 329 23.85 6.67 8.39
CA ALA A 329 23.51 7.08 7.03
C ALA A 329 23.45 5.90 6.03
N ASN A 330 24.25 4.86 6.25
CA ASN A 330 24.42 3.74 5.32
C ASN A 330 23.71 2.45 5.73
N HIS A 331 23.25 2.32 6.98
CA HIS A 331 22.76 1.07 7.54
C HIS A 331 21.41 1.25 8.23
N SER A 332 20.46 0.37 7.94
CA SER A 332 19.17 0.28 8.60
C SER A 332 18.86 -1.17 8.97
N ILE A 333 18.30 -1.37 10.15
CA ILE A 333 17.78 -2.66 10.60
C ILE A 333 16.27 -2.67 10.42
N LEU A 334 15.76 -3.78 9.91
CA LEU A 334 14.35 -4.07 9.77
C LEU A 334 14.04 -5.36 10.51
N PHE A 335 13.19 -5.27 11.52
CA PHE A 335 12.61 -6.44 12.17
C PHE A 335 11.17 -6.60 11.68
N LYS A 336 10.79 -7.82 11.32
CA LYS A 336 9.41 -8.13 10.97
C LYS A 336 8.98 -9.46 11.56
N THR A 337 7.76 -9.53 12.06
CA THR A 337 7.16 -10.75 12.59
C THR A 337 5.71 -10.85 12.13
N LYS A 338 5.26 -12.06 11.84
CA LYS A 338 3.85 -12.38 11.65
C LYS A 338 3.50 -13.58 12.51
N SER A 339 2.33 -13.54 13.11
CA SER A 339 1.78 -14.66 13.85
C SER A 339 0.30 -14.78 13.58
N GLY A 340 -0.24 -15.96 13.82
CA GLY A 340 -1.67 -16.17 13.69
C GLY A 340 -2.10 -17.48 14.32
N ALA A 341 -3.39 -17.52 14.64
CA ALA A 341 -4.04 -18.66 15.24
C ALA A 341 -5.44 -18.80 14.65
N LEU A 342 -5.75 -19.99 14.16
CA LEU A 342 -7.06 -20.40 13.69
C LEU A 342 -7.61 -21.37 14.72
N TYR A 343 -8.75 -21.03 15.30
CA TYR A 343 -9.48 -21.87 16.22
C TYR A 343 -10.71 -22.42 15.50
N PRO A 344 -10.70 -23.70 15.08
CA PRO A 344 -11.85 -24.33 14.46
C PRO A 344 -12.90 -24.66 15.52
N PHE A 345 -14.16 -24.35 15.24
CA PHE A 345 -15.29 -24.75 16.09
C PHE A 345 -15.58 -26.24 15.94
N THR A 346 -15.38 -26.79 14.74
CA THR A 346 -15.33 -28.23 14.45
C THR A 346 -14.00 -28.85 14.87
N ASP A 347 -13.90 -30.18 14.88
CA ASP A 347 -12.67 -30.89 15.28
C ASP A 347 -11.51 -30.69 14.31
N VAL A 348 -11.82 -30.49 13.02
CA VAL A 348 -10.84 -30.28 11.96
C VAL A 348 -11.10 -28.95 11.28
N SER A 349 -10.04 -28.19 11.01
CA SER A 349 -10.09 -26.97 10.21
C SER A 349 -10.11 -27.28 8.71
N ASN A 350 -10.85 -26.49 7.94
CA ASN A 350 -10.86 -26.59 6.48
C ASN A 350 -9.47 -26.23 5.92
N ILE A 351 -8.93 -27.08 5.05
CA ILE A 351 -7.62 -26.91 4.42
C ILE A 351 -7.46 -25.57 3.71
N LEU A 352 -8.54 -25.02 3.14
CA LEU A 352 -8.52 -23.73 2.43
C LEU A 352 -8.40 -22.52 3.37
N ASP A 353 -8.68 -22.69 4.67
CA ASP A 353 -8.62 -21.61 5.65
C ASP A 353 -7.35 -21.63 6.51
N ARG A 354 -6.59 -22.73 6.46
CA ARG A 354 -5.32 -22.89 7.18
C ARG A 354 -4.27 -21.88 6.74
N PHE A 355 -3.34 -21.60 7.63
CA PHE A 355 -2.16 -20.80 7.32
C PHE A 355 -1.13 -21.63 6.58
N ASN A 356 -0.41 -20.97 5.67
CA ASN A 356 0.73 -21.52 4.95
C ASN A 356 1.86 -20.50 5.04
N ILE A 357 3.09 -20.97 5.29
CA ILE A 357 4.28 -20.12 5.42
C ILE A 357 5.44 -20.68 4.59
N GLY A 358 6.36 -19.79 4.22
CA GLY A 358 7.54 -20.13 3.42
C GLY A 358 7.49 -19.61 1.99
N GLY A 359 8.67 -19.40 1.42
CA GLY A 359 8.88 -18.80 0.10
C GLY A 359 9.70 -17.50 0.18
N PRO A 360 10.03 -16.90 -0.97
CA PRO A 360 10.99 -15.79 -1.07
C PRO A 360 10.53 -14.50 -0.36
N ASN A 361 9.22 -14.28 -0.24
CA ASN A 361 8.64 -13.08 0.39
C ASN A 361 8.30 -13.28 1.88
N ASP A 362 8.48 -14.50 2.39
CA ASP A 362 8.17 -14.87 3.76
C ASP A 362 9.44 -15.49 4.36
N VAL A 363 9.40 -16.74 4.82
CA VAL A 363 10.62 -17.43 5.28
C VAL A 363 11.44 -17.92 4.07
N ARG A 364 12.45 -17.12 3.71
CA ARG A 364 13.45 -17.41 2.67
C ARG A 364 14.17 -18.74 2.92
N SER A 365 14.73 -19.35 1.87
CA SER A 365 15.35 -20.70 1.92
C SER A 365 14.38 -21.88 2.07
N PHE A 366 13.08 -21.62 2.09
CA PHE A 366 12.06 -22.66 2.05
C PHE A 366 11.23 -22.50 0.77
N MET A 367 10.76 -23.61 0.22
CA MET A 367 9.85 -23.56 -0.93
C MET A 367 8.58 -22.78 -0.57
N MET A 368 7.90 -22.24 -1.59
CA MET A 368 6.63 -21.55 -1.41
C MET A 368 5.65 -22.44 -0.62
N ASN A 369 5.14 -21.94 0.51
CA ASN A 369 4.24 -22.69 1.40
C ASN A 369 4.81 -24.07 1.84
N GLY A 370 6.14 -24.14 1.96
CA GLY A 370 6.87 -25.39 2.19
C GLY A 370 7.09 -25.78 3.65
N LEU A 371 6.80 -24.88 4.60
CA LEU A 371 6.98 -25.07 6.04
C LEU A 371 5.70 -25.57 6.69
N GLY A 372 5.84 -26.48 7.67
CA GLY A 372 4.74 -26.94 8.52
C GLY A 372 4.27 -28.38 8.24
N PRO A 373 3.05 -28.75 8.68
CA PRO A 373 2.55 -30.11 8.56
C PRO A 373 2.46 -30.58 7.11
N LYS A 374 2.93 -31.80 6.88
CA LYS A 374 2.85 -32.47 5.58
C LYS A 374 2.23 -33.85 5.71
N GLN A 375 1.44 -34.18 4.70
CA GLN A 375 0.89 -35.51 4.48
C GLN A 375 1.38 -35.98 3.11
N PHE A 376 2.06 -37.12 3.08
CA PHE A 376 2.77 -37.62 1.91
C PHE A 376 3.74 -36.57 1.34
N ALA A 377 3.41 -36.00 0.17
CA ALA A 377 4.21 -34.98 -0.51
C ALA A 377 3.56 -33.58 -0.48
N SER A 378 2.38 -33.43 0.11
CA SER A 378 1.63 -32.17 0.10
C SER A 378 1.77 -31.41 1.42
N SER A 379 1.99 -30.09 1.33
CA SER A 379 1.97 -29.18 2.47
C SER A 379 0.53 -28.80 2.80
N VAL A 380 -0.06 -29.41 3.82
CA VAL A 380 -1.49 -29.23 4.15
C VAL A 380 -1.78 -27.95 4.96
N GLY A 381 -0.74 -27.23 5.35
CA GLY A 381 -0.85 -26.04 6.19
C GLY A 381 -1.14 -26.37 7.66
N GLY A 382 -1.32 -25.33 8.46
CA GLY A 382 -1.58 -25.46 9.89
C GLY A 382 -2.44 -24.33 10.43
N ASP A 383 -2.79 -24.43 11.71
CA ASP A 383 -3.73 -23.52 12.36
C ASP A 383 -3.03 -22.42 13.14
N ILE A 384 -1.85 -22.70 13.68
CA ILE A 384 -1.10 -21.76 14.51
C ILE A 384 0.30 -21.59 13.92
N PHE A 385 0.70 -20.33 13.71
CA PHE A 385 2.01 -20.03 13.15
C PHE A 385 2.66 -18.83 13.81
N ILE A 386 3.98 -18.83 13.75
CA ILE A 386 4.82 -17.66 14.02
C ILE A 386 5.96 -17.68 13.01
N ASN A 387 6.20 -16.55 12.35
CA ASN A 387 7.38 -16.36 11.53
C ASN A 387 7.92 -14.95 11.75
N GLY A 388 9.20 -14.75 11.46
CA GLY A 388 9.81 -13.46 11.60
C GLY A 388 11.24 -13.46 11.14
N GLY A 389 11.79 -12.26 11.00
CA GLY A 389 13.12 -12.05 10.51
C GLY A 389 13.70 -10.73 10.94
N ILE A 390 15.03 -10.71 10.98
CA ILE A 390 15.83 -9.51 11.14
C ILE A 390 16.63 -9.35 9.85
N SER A 391 16.45 -8.21 9.19
CA SER A 391 17.12 -7.83 7.95
C SER A 391 17.99 -6.60 8.19
N MET A 392 19.28 -6.68 7.90
CA MET A 392 20.17 -5.55 7.82
C MET A 392 20.29 -5.11 6.37
N ILE A 393 19.94 -3.85 6.12
CA ILE A 393 19.99 -3.23 4.79
C ILE A 393 21.11 -2.20 4.81
N SER A 394 22.09 -2.38 3.93
CA SER A 394 23.30 -1.57 3.86
C SER A 394 23.49 -0.95 2.49
N LYS A 395 24.14 0.21 2.42
CA LYS A 395 24.60 0.78 1.15
C LYS A 395 25.57 -0.18 0.46
N LEU A 396 25.43 -0.36 -0.85
CA LEU A 396 26.37 -1.15 -1.64
C LEU A 396 27.69 -0.37 -1.83
N PRO A 397 28.87 -0.95 -1.48
CA PRO A 397 30.16 -0.28 -1.67
C PRO A 397 30.40 0.08 -3.14
N GLY A 398 30.94 1.28 -3.41
CA GLY A 398 31.24 1.73 -4.77
C GLY A 398 30.03 2.21 -5.59
N VAL A 399 28.83 2.21 -5.03
CA VAL A 399 27.61 2.65 -5.73
C VAL A 399 27.07 3.97 -5.15
N PRO A 400 26.57 4.91 -5.99
CA PRO A 400 25.92 6.13 -5.52
C PRO A 400 24.75 5.87 -4.57
N VAL A 401 24.53 6.81 -3.64
CA VAL A 401 23.46 6.71 -2.62
C VAL A 401 22.06 6.61 -3.27
N ASP A 402 21.88 7.24 -4.43
CA ASP A 402 20.58 7.34 -5.11
C ASP A 402 20.27 6.15 -6.05
N SER A 403 21.19 5.19 -6.16
CA SER A 403 21.08 4.08 -7.12
C SER A 403 19.94 3.08 -6.84
N GLY A 404 19.29 3.16 -5.68
CA GLY A 404 18.26 2.20 -5.24
C GLY A 404 18.77 0.80 -4.90
N PHE A 405 20.03 0.47 -5.23
CA PHE A 405 20.67 -0.81 -4.94
C PHE A 405 21.24 -0.84 -3.51
N LYS A 406 20.92 -1.90 -2.78
CA LYS A 406 21.35 -2.09 -1.39
C LYS A 406 21.83 -3.52 -1.17
N LEU A 407 22.79 -3.67 -0.27
CA LEU A 407 23.17 -4.97 0.27
C LEU A 407 22.15 -5.38 1.34
N HIS A 408 21.71 -6.63 1.30
CA HIS A 408 20.70 -7.17 2.22
C HIS A 408 21.24 -8.43 2.87
N THR A 409 21.33 -8.43 4.20
CA THR A 409 21.66 -9.62 4.99
C THR A 409 20.51 -9.90 5.91
N PHE A 410 20.10 -11.16 6.07
CA PHE A 410 18.94 -11.48 6.90
C PHE A 410 19.09 -12.79 7.65
N ILE A 411 18.36 -12.90 8.76
CA ILE A 411 18.09 -14.14 9.46
C ILE A 411 16.56 -14.23 9.58
N ASN A 412 15.98 -15.30 9.04
CA ASN A 412 14.53 -15.53 9.07
C ASN A 412 14.24 -16.90 9.67
N GLY A 413 13.17 -17.00 10.44
CA GLY A 413 12.69 -18.27 10.92
C GLY A 413 11.18 -18.30 11.08
N GLY A 414 10.66 -19.50 11.27
CA GLY A 414 9.26 -19.67 11.54
C GLY A 414 8.88 -21.11 11.85
N ARG A 415 7.67 -21.26 12.34
CA ARG A 415 7.03 -22.55 12.60
C ARG A 415 5.54 -22.43 12.35
N LEU A 416 4.98 -23.54 11.87
CA LEU A 416 3.56 -23.75 11.63
C LEU A 416 3.18 -25.12 12.18
N ILE A 417 2.11 -25.18 12.97
CA ILE A 417 1.60 -26.40 13.58
C ILE A 417 0.08 -26.49 13.39
N ALA A 418 -0.47 -27.70 13.46
CA ALA A 418 -1.91 -27.91 13.58
C ALA A 418 -2.34 -27.67 15.04
N CYS A 419 -3.56 -27.19 15.25
CA CYS A 419 -4.11 -26.96 16.59
C CYS A 419 -4.59 -28.29 17.19
N ASP A 420 -4.01 -28.69 18.32
CA ASP A 420 -4.45 -29.87 19.07
C ASP A 420 -5.29 -29.45 20.27
N LYS A 421 -6.62 -29.67 20.19
CA LYS A 421 -7.55 -29.32 21.27
C LYS A 421 -7.26 -30.04 22.58
N SER A 422 -6.66 -31.24 22.54
CA SER A 422 -6.36 -32.04 23.75
C SER A 422 -5.28 -31.41 24.64
N LYS A 423 -4.36 -30.65 24.05
CA LYS A 423 -3.26 -29.98 24.74
C LYS A 423 -3.65 -28.63 25.34
N GLY A 424 -4.82 -28.11 24.99
CA GLY A 424 -5.26 -26.75 25.33
C GLY A 424 -4.38 -25.66 24.72
N VAL A 425 -4.69 -24.40 25.02
CA VAL A 425 -3.98 -23.24 24.44
C VAL A 425 -2.50 -23.22 24.84
N TYR A 426 -2.20 -23.45 26.13
CA TYR A 426 -0.84 -23.42 26.64
C TYR A 426 0.05 -24.50 26.01
N GLY A 427 -0.47 -25.73 25.85
CA GLY A 427 0.28 -26.82 25.24
C GLY A 427 0.62 -26.56 23.77
N ASN A 428 -0.33 -26.02 23.00
CA ASN A 428 -0.10 -25.63 21.60
C ASN A 428 0.92 -24.49 21.48
N VAL A 429 0.87 -23.48 22.35
CA VAL A 429 1.86 -22.39 22.37
C VAL A 429 3.24 -22.91 22.74
N ARG A 430 3.33 -23.81 23.73
CA ARG A 430 4.60 -24.44 24.08
C ARG A 430 5.16 -25.24 22.91
N GLU A 431 4.33 -26.03 22.24
CA GLU A 431 4.74 -26.78 21.04
C GLU A 431 5.21 -25.86 19.91
N LEU A 432 4.52 -24.73 19.69
CA LEU A 432 4.94 -23.72 18.70
C LEU A 432 6.32 -23.12 19.01
N LEU A 433 6.68 -23.02 20.28
CA LEU A 433 7.99 -22.49 20.71
C LEU A 433 9.07 -23.58 20.83
N ASP A 434 8.69 -24.85 20.87
CA ASP A 434 9.57 -26.00 21.10
C ASP A 434 10.30 -26.46 19.83
N GLY A 435 11.10 -25.57 19.26
CA GLY A 435 11.81 -25.76 17.99
C GLY A 435 11.24 -24.91 16.86
N GLY A 436 12.02 -24.67 15.81
CA GLY A 436 11.59 -23.91 14.65
C GLY A 436 12.62 -23.99 13.55
N SER A 437 12.22 -23.57 12.36
CA SER A 437 13.08 -23.60 11.19
C SER A 437 13.72 -22.22 11.00
N LEU A 438 15.02 -22.21 10.75
CA LEU A 438 15.85 -21.01 10.71
C LEU A 438 16.69 -21.00 9.44
N SER A 439 16.82 -19.83 8.84
CA SER A 439 17.59 -19.58 7.63
C SER A 439 18.34 -18.26 7.74
N THR A 440 19.42 -18.14 7.00
CA THR A 440 20.20 -16.91 6.84
C THR A 440 20.55 -16.71 5.38
N GLY A 441 20.88 -15.49 5.00
CA GLY A 441 21.31 -15.20 3.65
C GLY A 441 21.91 -13.82 3.46
N LEU A 442 22.53 -13.66 2.30
CA LEU A 442 23.12 -12.42 1.81
C LEU A 442 22.63 -12.21 0.38
N GLY A 443 22.24 -10.99 0.04
CA GLY A 443 21.71 -10.67 -1.27
C GLY A 443 21.84 -9.20 -1.65
N ILE A 444 21.42 -8.92 -2.87
CA ILE A 444 21.30 -7.58 -3.41
C ILE A 444 19.82 -7.27 -3.56
N LEU A 445 19.44 -6.09 -3.09
CA LEU A 445 18.11 -5.55 -3.17
C LEU A 445 18.09 -4.36 -4.12
N TYR A 446 17.06 -4.26 -4.95
CA TYR A 446 16.74 -3.06 -5.71
C TYR A 446 15.40 -2.48 -5.25
N ASN A 447 15.44 -1.24 -4.76
CA ASN A 447 14.28 -0.52 -4.26
C ASN A 447 13.63 0.31 -5.38
N HIS A 448 12.62 -0.24 -6.04
CA HIS A 448 11.84 0.47 -7.05
C HIS A 448 10.57 1.09 -6.41
N PRO A 449 10.07 2.25 -6.88
CA PRO A 449 8.89 2.90 -6.32
C PRO A 449 7.61 2.04 -6.31
N ALA A 450 7.52 1.05 -7.20
CA ALA A 450 6.37 0.15 -7.30
C ALA A 450 6.57 -1.21 -6.60
N ALA A 451 7.82 -1.69 -6.47
CA ALA A 451 8.11 -3.02 -5.95
C ALA A 451 9.55 -3.13 -5.43
N ARG A 452 9.81 -4.11 -4.59
CA ARG A 452 11.15 -4.49 -4.14
C ARG A 452 11.56 -5.78 -4.84
N PHE A 453 12.77 -5.76 -5.39
CA PHE A 453 13.40 -6.91 -6.04
C PHE A 453 14.56 -7.38 -5.17
N GLU A 454 14.62 -8.67 -4.91
CA GLU A 454 15.68 -9.30 -4.13
C GLU A 454 16.33 -10.43 -4.92
N LEU A 455 17.65 -10.48 -4.89
CA LEU A 455 18.44 -11.61 -5.34
C LEU A 455 19.32 -12.07 -4.18
N ASN A 456 18.94 -13.18 -3.56
CA ASN A 456 19.51 -13.67 -2.32
C ASN A 456 20.24 -15.00 -2.51
N LEU A 457 21.40 -15.15 -1.87
CA LEU A 457 22.03 -16.43 -1.59
C LEU A 457 21.55 -16.90 -0.21
N VAL A 458 20.81 -18.01 -0.20
CA VAL A 458 20.07 -18.47 0.97
C VAL A 458 20.61 -19.79 1.51
N PHE A 459 20.69 -19.86 2.84
CA PHE A 459 21.25 -20.99 3.57
C PHE A 459 20.30 -21.40 4.70
N PRO A 460 19.71 -22.61 4.65
CA PRO A 460 18.91 -23.13 5.76
C PRO A 460 19.84 -23.62 6.86
N LEU A 461 19.68 -23.07 8.07
CA LEU A 461 20.49 -23.42 9.26
C LEU A 461 19.85 -24.57 10.02
N VAL A 462 18.55 -24.48 10.27
CA VAL A 462 17.76 -25.48 11.01
C VAL A 462 16.47 -25.71 10.25
N ALA A 463 16.09 -26.97 10.09
CA ALA A 463 14.87 -27.35 9.40
C ALA A 463 14.28 -28.64 9.98
N HIS A 464 12.96 -28.74 10.02
CA HIS A 464 12.33 -30.02 10.36
C HIS A 464 12.44 -30.98 9.17
N LYS A 465 12.46 -32.29 9.48
CA LYS A 465 12.53 -33.36 8.47
C LYS A 465 11.46 -33.27 7.38
N ARG A 466 10.30 -32.69 7.72
CA ARG A 466 9.18 -32.53 6.80
C ARG A 466 9.22 -31.21 6.01
N ASP A 467 10.07 -30.24 6.33
CA ASP A 467 10.07 -28.95 5.62
C ASP A 467 10.61 -29.07 4.19
N SER A 468 10.03 -28.31 3.25
CA SER A 468 10.57 -28.22 1.88
C SER A 468 11.66 -27.16 1.81
N LEU A 469 12.91 -27.61 1.66
CA LEU A 469 14.08 -26.73 1.64
C LEU A 469 14.42 -26.26 0.23
N ARG A 470 14.96 -25.04 0.14
CA ARG A 470 15.59 -24.47 -1.04
C ARG A 470 16.96 -23.92 -0.65
N LYS A 471 18.01 -24.29 -1.39
CA LYS A 471 19.39 -23.81 -1.18
C LYS A 471 19.87 -23.07 -2.42
N GLY A 472 20.78 -22.11 -2.23
CA GLY A 472 21.44 -21.41 -3.33
C GLY A 472 20.78 -20.08 -3.67
N VAL A 473 20.59 -19.81 -4.96
CA VAL A 473 20.05 -18.52 -5.44
C VAL A 473 18.53 -18.51 -5.38
N GLU A 474 17.98 -17.50 -4.72
CA GLU A 474 16.56 -17.22 -4.62
C GLU A 474 16.27 -15.79 -5.08
N ALA A 475 15.35 -15.66 -6.03
CA ALA A 475 14.84 -14.37 -6.49
C ALA A 475 13.45 -14.12 -5.88
N GLY A 476 13.26 -12.92 -5.32
CA GLY A 476 12.02 -12.47 -4.72
C GLY A 476 11.54 -11.17 -5.33
N ILE A 477 10.27 -11.10 -5.68
CA ILE A 477 9.61 -9.89 -6.19
C ILE A 477 8.34 -9.66 -5.37
N GLY A 478 8.18 -8.46 -4.83
CA GLY A 478 7.03 -8.17 -3.99
C GLY A 478 6.99 -6.77 -3.41
N ILE A 479 5.94 -6.50 -2.64
CA ILE A 479 5.76 -5.26 -1.88
C ILE A 479 6.01 -5.51 -0.39
N SER A 480 5.75 -6.75 0.05
CA SER A 480 5.88 -7.18 1.44
C SER A 480 6.85 -8.36 1.49
N PHE A 481 7.91 -8.19 2.27
CA PHE A 481 8.93 -9.19 2.58
C PHE A 481 9.06 -9.33 4.10
N LEU A 482 9.62 -10.44 4.59
CA LEU A 482 10.20 -10.53 5.95
C LEU A 482 11.54 -9.78 6.03
#